data_AF-B1PBF8-F1
#
_entry.id   AF-B1PBF8-F1
#
_cell.length_a   1.000
_cell.length_b   1.000
_cell.length_c   1.000
_cell.angle_alpha   90.00
_cell.angle_beta   90.00
_cell.angle_gamma   90.00
#
_symmetry.space_group_name_H-M   'P 1'
#
loop_
_entity.id
_entity.type
_entity.pdbx_description
1 polymer ?
#
loop_
_entity_poly.entity_id
_entity_poly.type
_entity_poly.pdbx_seq_one_letter_code
_entity_poly.pdbx_strand_id
1 'polypeptide(L)'
;CRDFLIQVQNIAKERGEKCPTKVTNQVFRYAKKAGASYINKPKMRHYVHCYALHCLDEEASNALRRAFKERGENVGAWRQACYKPLVAIAARQGWDIDA
;
A
#
# COMPACT_ATOMS: atom_id res chain seq x y z
N CYS A 1 -1.70 7.31 4.75
CA CYS A 1 -3.07 6.76 4.62
C CYS A 1 -3.54 6.02 5.86
N ARG A 2 -2.68 5.24 6.53
CA ARG A 2 -3.02 4.54 7.78
C ARG A 2 -3.59 5.46 8.86
N ASP A 3 -2.95 6.60 9.10
CA ASP A 3 -3.41 7.53 10.15
C ASP A 3 -4.78 8.14 9.85
N PHE A 4 -5.06 8.44 8.58
CA PHE A 4 -6.39 8.88 8.16
C PHE A 4 -7.45 7.79 8.30
N LEU A 5 -7.10 6.52 8.10
CA LEU A 5 -8.01 5.41 8.40
C LEU A 5 -8.32 5.39 9.91
N ILE A 6 -7.32 5.49 10.77
CA ILE A 6 -7.51 5.52 12.23
C ILE A 6 -8.40 6.69 12.66
N GLN A 7 -8.16 7.89 12.12
CA GLN A 7 -9.00 9.06 12.41
C GLN A 7 -10.45 8.84 11.98
N VAL A 8 -10.68 8.29 10.77
CA VAL A 8 -12.02 7.95 10.29
C VAL A 8 -12.67 6.86 11.15
N GLN A 9 -11.91 5.87 11.60
CA GLN A 9 -12.39 4.82 12.50
C GLN A 9 -12.82 5.39 13.85
N ASN A 10 -12.04 6.31 14.43
CA ASN A 10 -12.38 6.96 15.70
C ASN A 10 -13.68 7.78 15.57
N ILE A 11 -13.80 8.58 14.50
CA ILE A 11 -15.02 9.34 14.21
C ILE A 11 -16.24 8.41 14.03
N ALA A 12 -16.08 7.30 13.31
CA ALA A 12 -17.16 6.33 13.12
C ALA A 12 -17.60 5.71 14.45
N LYS A 13 -16.64 5.35 15.32
CA LYS A 13 -16.92 4.81 16.66
C LYS A 13 -17.65 5.81 17.56
N GLU A 14 -17.19 7.06 17.61
CA GLU A 14 -17.81 8.14 18.39
C GLU A 14 -19.26 8.41 17.96
N ARG A 15 -19.57 8.19 16.67
CA ARG A 15 -20.91 8.40 16.11
C ARG A 15 -21.80 7.15 16.10
N GLY A 16 -21.29 6.00 16.53
CA GLY A 16 -22.00 4.71 16.40
C GLY A 16 -22.21 4.26 14.94
N GLU A 17 -21.41 4.77 14.00
CA GLU A 17 -21.46 4.38 12.58
C GLU A 17 -20.63 3.11 12.31
N LYS A 18 -20.90 2.45 11.17
CA LYS A 18 -20.11 1.29 10.73
C LYS A 18 -18.64 1.69 10.52
N CYS A 19 -17.77 1.14 11.37
CA CYS A 19 -16.33 1.41 11.34
C CYS A 19 -15.63 0.72 10.15
N PRO A 20 -14.89 1.45 9.29
CA PRO A 20 -14.17 0.84 8.17
C PRO A 20 -12.92 0.08 8.62
N THR A 21 -12.66 -1.11 8.06
CA THR A 21 -11.47 -1.91 8.37
C THR A 21 -10.36 -1.81 7.33
N LYS A 22 -10.67 -1.30 6.13
CA LYS A 22 -9.71 -1.05 5.03
C LYS A 22 -9.73 0.41 4.61
N VAL A 23 -8.73 0.84 3.84
CA VAL A 23 -8.70 2.20 3.28
C VAL A 23 -9.80 2.35 2.21
N THR A 24 -10.89 3.03 2.56
CA THR A 24 -12.06 3.24 1.69
C THR A 24 -12.02 4.60 0.97
N ASN A 25 -13.01 4.85 0.09
CA ASN A 25 -13.22 6.18 -0.50
C ASN A 25 -13.42 7.28 0.56
N GLN A 26 -13.98 6.96 1.73
CA GLN A 26 -14.15 7.93 2.81
C GLN A 26 -12.80 8.39 3.35
N VAL A 27 -11.83 7.48 3.48
CA VAL A 27 -10.47 7.81 3.94
C VAL A 27 -9.78 8.76 2.96
N PHE A 28 -9.90 8.52 1.64
CA PHE A 28 -9.33 9.42 0.62
C PHE A 28 -10.00 10.80 0.63
N ARG A 29 -11.33 10.86 0.78
CA ARG A 29 -12.05 12.15 0.90
C ARG A 29 -11.64 12.90 2.17
N TYR A 30 -11.50 12.19 3.28
CA TYR A 30 -11.06 12.76 4.55
C TYR A 30 -9.63 13.31 4.45
N ALA A 31 -8.69 12.55 3.87
CA ALA A 31 -7.32 13.00 3.65
C ALA A 31 -7.26 14.30 2.82
N LYS A 32 -8.06 14.39 1.74
CA LYS A 32 -8.17 15.62 0.94
C LYS A 32 -8.71 16.79 1.77
N LYS A 33 -9.74 16.57 2.59
CA LYS A 33 -10.31 17.59 3.49
C LYS A 33 -9.30 18.06 4.55
N ALA A 34 -8.46 17.15 5.03
CA ALA A 34 -7.39 17.42 6.00
C ALA A 34 -6.12 18.04 5.38
N GLY A 35 -6.18 18.52 4.13
CA GLY A 35 -5.06 19.20 3.47
C GLY A 35 -4.06 18.28 2.76
N ALA A 36 -4.18 16.95 2.86
CA ALA A 36 -3.30 15.99 2.19
C ALA A 36 -3.73 15.73 0.72
N SER A 37 -3.82 16.81 -0.08
CA SER A 37 -4.31 16.77 -1.47
C SER A 37 -3.46 15.91 -2.42
N TYR A 38 -2.18 15.70 -2.10
CA TYR A 38 -1.25 14.84 -2.84
C TYR A 38 -1.57 13.34 -2.73
N ILE A 39 -2.44 12.93 -1.78
CA ILE A 39 -2.89 11.55 -1.62
C ILE A 39 -4.13 11.33 -2.49
N ASN A 40 -4.07 10.37 -3.42
CA ASN A 40 -5.23 10.01 -4.25
C ASN A 40 -5.35 8.50 -4.45
N LYS A 41 -6.59 8.04 -4.62
CA LYS A 41 -6.95 6.62 -4.74
C LYS A 41 -6.25 5.92 -5.92
N PRO A 42 -6.22 6.48 -7.14
CA PRO A 42 -5.53 5.84 -8.27
C PRO A 42 -4.05 5.57 -7.97
N LYS A 43 -3.31 6.60 -7.52
CA LYS A 43 -1.88 6.48 -7.20
C LYS A 43 -1.63 5.46 -6.08
N MET A 44 -2.39 5.52 -4.99
CA MET A 44 -2.17 4.59 -3.88
C MET A 44 -2.44 3.13 -4.27
N ARG A 45 -3.46 2.87 -5.10
CA ARG A 45 -3.73 1.52 -5.60
C ARG A 45 -2.64 1.02 -6.54
N HIS A 46 -2.09 1.92 -7.36
CA HIS A 46 -1.08 1.59 -8.36
C HIS A 46 0.22 1.00 -7.77
N TYR A 47 0.54 1.38 -6.52
CA TYR A 47 1.78 0.99 -5.85
C TYR A 47 1.55 0.11 -4.61
N VAL A 48 0.33 -0.41 -4.41
CA VAL A 48 0.00 -1.16 -3.19
C VAL A 48 0.84 -2.43 -3.05
N HIS A 49 1.15 -3.12 -4.14
CA HIS A 49 2.00 -4.31 -4.12
C HIS A 49 3.47 -3.95 -3.84
N CYS A 50 3.97 -2.82 -4.32
CA CYS A 50 5.31 -2.35 -3.93
C CYS A 50 5.39 -2.11 -2.41
N TYR A 51 4.34 -1.51 -1.83
CA TYR A 51 4.25 -1.32 -0.39
C TYR A 51 4.10 -2.65 0.35
N ALA A 52 3.32 -3.60 -0.18
CA ALA A 52 3.20 -4.95 0.39
C ALA A 52 4.56 -5.66 0.44
N LEU A 53 5.34 -5.61 -0.65
CA LEU A 53 6.68 -6.19 -0.67
C LEU A 53 7.57 -5.56 0.41
N HIS A 54 7.54 -4.23 0.55
CA HIS A 54 8.30 -3.55 1.58
C HIS A 54 7.89 -3.96 3.01
N CYS A 55 6.59 -4.19 3.26
CA CYS A 55 6.11 -4.64 4.56
C CYS A 55 6.41 -6.12 4.86
N LEU A 56 6.39 -6.98 3.85
CA LEU A 56 6.58 -8.42 4.00
C LEU A 56 8.07 -8.82 3.98
N ASP A 57 8.88 -8.09 3.22
CA ASP A 57 10.31 -8.33 3.05
C ASP A 57 11.04 -7.02 2.71
N GLU A 58 11.34 -6.25 3.76
CA GLU A 58 12.00 -4.96 3.62
C GLU A 58 13.38 -5.07 2.97
N GLU A 59 14.12 -6.14 3.27
CA GLU A 59 15.45 -6.39 2.73
C GLU A 59 15.38 -6.61 1.21
N ALA A 60 14.51 -7.51 0.74
CA ALA A 60 14.31 -7.74 -0.69
C ALA A 60 13.79 -6.48 -1.40
N SER A 61 12.88 -5.74 -0.76
CA SER A 61 12.39 -4.45 -1.29
C SER A 61 13.52 -3.44 -1.48
N ASN A 62 14.39 -3.28 -0.48
CA ASN A 62 15.53 -2.38 -0.53
C ASN A 62 16.57 -2.81 -1.56
N ALA A 63 16.88 -4.11 -1.64
CA ALA A 63 17.77 -4.66 -2.66
C ALA A 63 17.25 -4.43 -4.08
N LEU A 64 15.95 -4.68 -4.31
CA LEU A 64 15.30 -4.46 -5.60
C LEU A 64 15.34 -2.98 -6.01
N ARG A 65 15.09 -2.06 -5.07
CA ARG A 65 15.18 -0.61 -5.31
C ARG A 65 16.59 -0.18 -5.72
N ARG A 66 17.64 -0.69 -5.04
CA ARG A 66 19.04 -0.40 -5.37
C ARG A 66 19.39 -0.91 -6.77
N ALA A 67 19.09 -2.18 -7.05
CA ALA A 67 19.40 -2.80 -8.34
C ALA A 67 18.74 -2.07 -9.53
N PHE A 68 17.48 -1.65 -9.40
CA PHE A 68 16.80 -0.89 -10.46
C PHE A 68 17.32 0.54 -10.59
N LYS A 69 17.72 1.18 -9.49
CA LYS A 69 18.38 2.49 -9.51
C LYS A 69 19.73 2.43 -10.22
N GLU A 70 20.55 1.42 -9.92
CA GLU A 70 21.87 1.22 -10.51
C GLU A 70 21.80 0.95 -12.03
N ARG A 71 20.76 0.23 -12.47
CA ARG A 71 20.48 0.01 -13.90
C ARG A 71 19.83 1.19 -14.62
N GLY A 72 19.52 2.28 -13.92
CA GLY A 72 18.82 3.43 -14.51
C GLY A 72 17.40 3.12 -14.99
N GLU A 73 16.76 2.11 -14.41
CA GLU A 73 15.42 1.66 -14.80
C GLU A 73 14.34 2.65 -14.38
N ASN A 74 13.29 2.77 -15.19
CA ASN A 74 12.17 3.63 -14.84
C ASN A 74 11.30 3.03 -13.72
N VAL A 75 10.49 3.87 -13.06
CA VAL A 75 9.59 3.46 -11.98
C VAL A 75 8.60 2.38 -12.43
N GLY A 76 8.19 2.38 -13.70
CA GLY A 76 7.31 1.38 -14.27
C GLY A 76 7.93 -0.03 -14.26
N ALA A 77 9.19 -0.15 -14.68
CA ALA A 77 9.94 -1.39 -14.68
C ALA A 77 10.15 -1.92 -13.26
N TRP A 78 10.60 -1.07 -12.33
CA TRP A 78 10.72 -1.42 -10.90
C TRP A 78 9.39 -1.88 -10.31
N ARG A 79 8.31 -1.14 -10.58
CA ARG A 79 6.96 -1.47 -10.10
C ARG A 79 6.53 -2.85 -10.57
N GLN A 80 6.76 -3.21 -11.83
CA GLN A 80 6.42 -4.55 -12.34
C GLN A 80 7.28 -5.63 -11.69
N ALA A 81 8.56 -5.37 -11.46
CA ALA A 81 9.46 -6.32 -10.83
C ALA A 81 9.07 -6.68 -9.38
N CYS A 82 8.37 -5.80 -8.66
CA CYS A 82 7.87 -6.08 -7.31
C CYS A 82 6.89 -7.27 -7.23
N TYR A 83 6.24 -7.69 -8.33
CA TYR A 83 5.32 -8.82 -8.30
C TYR A 83 6.02 -10.16 -8.07
N LYS A 84 7.18 -10.39 -8.71
CA LYS A 84 7.89 -11.68 -8.63
C LYS A 84 8.22 -12.11 -7.19
N PRO A 85 8.82 -11.27 -6.31
CA PRO A 85 9.09 -11.67 -4.94
C PRO A 85 7.80 -11.88 -4.12
N LEU A 86 6.72 -11.13 -4.39
CA LEU A 86 5.43 -11.37 -3.74
C LEU A 86 4.83 -12.72 -4.10
N VAL A 87 4.91 -13.14 -5.36
CA VAL A 87 4.48 -14.48 -5.80
C VAL A 87 5.28 -15.56 -5.09
N ALA A 88 6.60 -15.36 -4.91
CA ALA A 88 7.44 -16.29 -4.16
C ALA A 88 7.13 -16.32 -2.65
N ILE A 89 6.64 -15.22 -2.07
CA ILE A 89 6.11 -15.20 -0.69
C ILE A 89 4.80 -16.00 -0.62
N ALA A 90 3.85 -15.72 -1.52
CA ALA A 90 2.56 -16.42 -1.55
C ALA A 90 2.72 -17.93 -1.73
N ALA A 91 3.63 -18.36 -2.60
CA ALA A 91 3.92 -19.78 -2.82
C ALA A 91 4.40 -20.49 -1.53
N ARG A 92 5.16 -19.80 -0.67
CA ARG A 92 5.60 -20.32 0.64
C ARG A 92 4.47 -20.39 1.67
N GLN A 93 3.35 -19.72 1.41
CA GLN A 93 2.16 -19.66 2.26
C GLN A 93 0.99 -20.42 1.64
N GLY A 94 1.26 -21.43 0.79
CA GLY A 94 0.20 -22.24 0.18
C GLY A 94 -0.68 -21.49 -0.81
N TRP A 95 -0.16 -20.41 -1.41
CA TRP A 95 -0.84 -19.52 -2.34
C TRP A 95 -1.95 -18.66 -1.72
N ASP A 96 -2.04 -18.59 -0.39
CA ASP A 96 -2.95 -17.69 0.30
C ASP A 96 -2.32 -16.30 0.45
N ILE A 97 -2.74 -15.36 -0.41
CA ILE A 97 -2.27 -13.97 -0.40
C ILE A 97 -3.12 -13.06 0.52
N ASP A 98 -4.28 -13.55 0.97
CA ASP A 98 -5.23 -12.80 1.79
C ASP A 98 -5.07 -13.07 3.30
N ALA A 99 -4.48 -14.22 3.66
CA ALA A 99 -4.14 -14.61 5.04
C ALA A 99 -3.10 -13.71 5.71
#